data_AF-A0A1F4CNL6-F1
#
_entry.id   AF-A0A1F4CNL6-F1
#
_cell.length_a   1.000
_cell.length_b   1.000
_cell.length_c   1.000
_cell.angle_alpha   90.00
_cell.angle_beta   90.00
_cell.angle_gamma   90.00
#
_symmetry.space_group_name_H-M   'P 1'
#
loop_
_entity.id
_entity.type
_entity.pdbx_description
1 polymer ?
#
loop_
_entity_poly.entity_id
_entity_poly.type
_entity_poly.pdbx_seq_one_letter_code
_entity_poly.pdbx_strand_id
1 'polypeptide(L)'
;MWSFIEIGYAKLPKKEKERIEKEAQPFGKHVMFRGFDGNYEAEHLNVAQFMIDDMGSFSNFKGRDLNSHAPTVAAYRRIYRLFEPIRASLGGGNELGASEIIELLKAMMHPGRR
;
A
#
# COMPACT_ATOMS: atom_id res chain seq x y z
N MET A 1 4.44 0.67 5.86
CA MET A 1 3.22 -0.06 5.47
C MET A 1 3.32 -0.57 4.04
N TRP A 2 3.32 0.29 3.02
CA TRP A 2 3.31 -0.15 1.62
C TRP A 2 4.47 -1.07 1.22
N SER A 3 5.69 -0.86 1.72
CA SER A 3 6.80 -1.80 1.46
C SER A 3 6.49 -3.22 1.98
N PHE A 4 5.83 -3.36 3.13
CA PHE A 4 5.43 -4.67 3.67
C PHE A 4 4.38 -5.34 2.78
N ILE A 5 3.40 -4.56 2.29
CA ILE A 5 2.36 -5.05 1.40
C ILE A 5 2.97 -5.54 0.08
N GLU A 6 3.83 -4.75 -0.56
CA GLU A 6 4.46 -5.12 -1.83
C GLU A 6 5.42 -6.32 -1.68
N ILE A 7 6.23 -6.35 -0.62
CA ILE A 7 7.15 -7.48 -0.36
C ILE A 7 6.37 -8.77 -0.09
N GLY A 8 5.35 -8.71 0.79
CA GLY A 8 4.49 -9.86 1.07
C GLY A 8 3.78 -10.35 -0.19
N TYR A 9 3.15 -9.43 -0.94
CA TYR A 9 2.50 -9.75 -2.21
C TYR A 9 3.46 -10.41 -3.20
N ALA A 10 4.67 -9.88 -3.37
CA ALA A 10 5.64 -10.40 -4.32
C ALA A 10 5.99 -11.88 -4.05
N LYS A 11 6.10 -12.26 -2.77
CA LYS A 11 6.46 -13.61 -2.32
C LYS A 11 5.31 -14.63 -2.38
N LEU A 12 4.06 -14.18 -2.51
CA LEU A 12 2.91 -15.08 -2.58
C LEU A 12 2.90 -15.90 -3.89
N PRO A 13 2.43 -17.17 -3.82
CA PRO A 13 2.24 -17.99 -5.01
C PRO A 13 1.11 -17.44 -5.88
N LYS A 14 1.10 -17.80 -7.17
CA LYS A 14 0.12 -17.33 -8.16
C LYS A 14 -1.33 -17.51 -7.69
N LYS A 15 -1.66 -18.64 -7.06
CA LYS A 15 -3.00 -18.93 -6.53
C LYS A 15 -3.49 -17.88 -5.51
N GLU A 16 -2.61 -17.43 -4.62
CA GLU A 16 -2.95 -16.42 -3.63
C GLU A 16 -3.03 -15.02 -4.27
N LYS A 17 -2.20 -14.72 -5.28
CA LYS A 17 -2.30 -13.46 -6.05
C LYS A 17 -3.63 -13.35 -6.79
N GLU A 18 -4.09 -14.45 -7.41
CA GLU A 18 -5.41 -14.52 -8.06
C GLU A 18 -6.56 -14.36 -7.05
N ARG A 19 -6.40 -14.92 -5.85
CA ARG A 19 -7.36 -14.73 -4.75
C ARG A 19 -7.43 -13.27 -4.33
N ILE A 20 -6.28 -12.61 -4.15
CA ILE A 20 -6.20 -11.18 -3.83
C ILE A 20 -6.87 -10.34 -4.93
N GLU A 21 -6.58 -10.63 -6.19
CA GLU A 21 -7.21 -9.94 -7.32
C GLU A 21 -8.74 -10.04 -7.23
N LYS A 22 -9.30 -11.22 -7.00
CA LYS A 22 -10.76 -11.41 -6.93
C LYS A 22 -11.39 -10.78 -5.69
N GLU A 23 -10.82 -10.99 -4.51
CA GLU A 23 -11.45 -10.60 -3.25
C GLU A 23 -11.25 -9.11 -2.90
N ALA A 24 -10.16 -8.48 -3.38
CA ALA A 24 -9.83 -7.10 -3.06
C ALA A 24 -10.11 -6.12 -4.21
N GLN A 25 -11.05 -6.45 -5.11
CA GLN A 25 -11.45 -5.55 -6.19
C GLN A 25 -11.87 -4.16 -5.65
N PRO A 26 -11.53 -3.06 -6.35
CA PRO A 26 -10.73 -3.00 -7.59
C PRO A 26 -9.20 -3.01 -7.37
N PHE A 27 -8.75 -3.07 -6.12
CA PHE A 27 -7.37 -2.80 -5.73
C PHE A 27 -6.45 -4.03 -5.75
N GLY A 28 -7.02 -5.24 -5.80
CA GLY A 28 -6.26 -6.49 -5.85
C GLY A 28 -5.49 -6.76 -7.15
N LYS A 29 -5.85 -6.07 -8.24
CA LYS A 29 -5.20 -6.24 -9.56
C LYS A 29 -3.81 -5.58 -9.62
N HIS A 30 -3.65 -4.44 -8.97
CA HIS A 30 -2.42 -3.66 -8.95
C HIS A 30 -2.05 -3.29 -7.52
N VAL A 31 -1.45 -4.24 -6.81
CA VAL A 31 -1.01 -4.10 -5.42
C VAL A 31 0.32 -3.33 -5.39
N MET A 32 0.24 -2.01 -5.39
CA MET A 32 1.40 -1.13 -5.36
C MET A 32 1.10 0.23 -4.71
N PHE A 33 2.15 0.84 -4.15
CA PHE A 33 2.13 2.23 -3.73
C PHE A 33 2.10 3.15 -4.96
N ARG A 34 1.04 3.96 -5.06
CA ARG A 34 0.83 4.91 -6.17
C ARG A 34 1.25 6.35 -5.83
N GLY A 35 1.78 6.57 -4.62
CA GLY A 35 2.08 7.90 -4.13
C GLY A 35 0.84 8.69 -3.75
N PHE A 36 0.84 9.99 -4.03
CA PHE A 36 -0.15 10.97 -3.56
C PHE A 36 -0.65 11.84 -4.71
N ASP A 37 -1.81 12.47 -4.53
CA ASP A 37 -2.39 13.35 -5.54
C ASP A 37 -1.54 14.62 -5.70
N GLY A 38 -0.93 14.83 -6.87
CA GLY A 38 -0.13 16.02 -7.13
C GLY A 38 -0.90 17.34 -7.06
N ASN A 39 -2.23 17.32 -7.20
CA ASN A 39 -3.05 18.53 -7.19
C ASN A 39 -3.54 18.91 -5.78
N TYR A 40 -3.91 17.91 -4.97
CA TYR A 40 -4.57 18.13 -3.66
C TYR A 40 -3.78 17.59 -2.47
N GLU A 41 -2.73 16.79 -2.70
CA GLU A 41 -1.88 16.18 -1.69
C GLU A 41 -0.38 16.47 -1.96
N ALA A 42 -0.09 17.58 -2.64
CA ALA A 42 1.26 17.96 -3.09
C ALA A 42 2.30 17.97 -1.95
N GLU A 43 1.92 18.39 -0.75
CA GLU A 43 2.81 18.32 0.43
C GLU A 43 3.24 16.88 0.76
N HIS A 44 2.31 15.93 0.73
CA HIS A 44 2.60 14.52 0.98
C HIS A 44 3.46 13.93 -0.15
N LEU A 45 3.17 14.31 -1.39
CA LEU A 45 3.96 13.93 -2.56
C LEU A 45 5.42 14.39 -2.43
N ASN A 46 5.62 15.68 -2.13
CA ASN A 46 6.94 16.28 -2.00
C ASN A 46 7.75 15.66 -0.85
N VAL A 47 7.11 15.42 0.30
CA VAL A 47 7.77 14.75 1.44
C VAL A 47 8.17 13.32 1.05
N ALA A 48 7.30 12.58 0.37
CA ALA A 48 7.63 11.22 -0.08
C ALA A 48 8.81 11.20 -1.05
N GLN A 49 8.83 12.10 -2.03
CA GLN A 49 9.94 12.25 -2.97
C GLN A 49 11.24 12.60 -2.27
N PHE A 50 11.23 13.59 -1.37
CA PHE A 50 12.41 13.95 -0.58
C PHE A 50 12.95 12.76 0.24
N MET A 51 12.06 12.00 0.89
CA MET A 51 12.49 10.81 1.64
C MET A 51 13.12 9.74 0.74
N ILE A 52 12.63 9.58 -0.49
CA ILE A 52 13.07 8.54 -1.42
C ILE A 52 14.35 8.94 -2.16
N ASP A 53 14.35 10.12 -2.76
CA ASP A 53 15.38 10.54 -3.71
C ASP A 53 16.57 11.18 -3.00
N ASP A 54 16.32 12.03 -1.99
CA ASP A 54 17.36 12.81 -1.32
C ASP A 54 17.90 12.09 -0.07
N MET A 55 17.01 11.53 0.75
CA MET A 55 17.40 10.82 1.99
C MET A 55 17.75 9.34 1.77
N GLY A 56 17.50 8.80 0.56
CA GLY A 56 17.75 7.40 0.24
C GLY A 56 16.93 6.38 1.05
N SER A 57 15.88 6.84 1.75
CA SER A 57 14.97 5.97 2.50
C SER A 57 13.95 5.33 1.55
N PHE A 58 13.45 4.13 1.85
CA PHE A 58 12.48 3.44 0.98
C PHE A 58 12.93 3.32 -0.49
N SER A 59 14.22 3.03 -0.70
CA SER A 59 14.85 2.96 -2.03
C SER A 59 14.16 2.00 -3.01
N ASN A 60 13.37 1.04 -2.51
CA ASN A 60 12.51 0.17 -3.31
C ASN A 60 11.42 0.93 -4.11
N PHE A 61 11.19 2.20 -3.81
CA PHE A 61 10.27 3.10 -4.53
C PHE A 61 10.97 4.10 -5.44
N LYS A 62 12.32 4.13 -5.48
CA LYS A 62 13.08 5.09 -6.29
C LYS A 62 12.76 4.95 -7.78
N GLY A 63 12.63 6.08 -8.47
CA GLY A 63 12.36 6.15 -9.91
C GLY A 63 10.91 5.83 -10.31
N ARG A 64 9.98 5.71 -9.35
CA ARG A 64 8.55 5.54 -9.64
C ARG A 64 7.87 6.91 -9.81
N ASP A 65 6.87 6.97 -10.68
CA ASP A 65 5.91 8.08 -10.67
C ASP A 65 4.99 7.94 -9.45
N LEU A 66 5.06 8.93 -8.55
CA LEU A 66 4.30 8.98 -7.30
C LEU A 66 3.12 9.94 -7.38
N ASN A 67 2.80 10.51 -8.54
CA ASN A 67 1.56 11.24 -8.70
C ASN A 67 0.41 10.25 -8.92
N SER A 68 -0.42 10.04 -7.89
CA SER A 68 -1.51 9.07 -7.95
C SER A 68 -2.67 9.51 -8.85
N HIS A 69 -2.74 10.80 -9.21
CA HIS A 69 -3.87 11.44 -9.88
C HIS A 69 -5.24 11.25 -9.19
N ALA A 70 -5.24 10.88 -7.91
CA ALA A 70 -6.43 10.68 -7.11
C ALA A 70 -6.11 10.80 -5.61
N PRO A 71 -7.02 11.34 -4.76
CA PRO A 71 -6.77 11.44 -3.32
C PRO A 71 -6.52 10.09 -2.66
N THR A 72 -5.42 9.96 -1.91
CA THR A 72 -4.97 8.70 -1.29
C THR A 72 -4.83 8.77 0.22
N VAL A 73 -4.60 9.94 0.81
CA VAL A 73 -4.28 10.10 2.24
C VAL A 73 -5.36 9.49 3.13
N ALA A 74 -6.64 9.76 2.83
CA ALA A 74 -7.75 9.20 3.60
C ALA A 74 -7.80 7.67 3.51
N ALA A 75 -7.51 7.10 2.33
CA ALA A 75 -7.43 5.65 2.15
C ALA A 75 -6.25 5.07 2.92
N TYR A 76 -5.05 5.63 2.76
CA TYR A 76 -3.84 5.16 3.44
C TYR A 76 -3.94 5.23 4.96
N ARG A 77 -4.61 6.25 5.52
CA ARG A 77 -4.93 6.29 6.95
C ARG A 77 -5.80 5.13 7.41
N ARG A 78 -6.79 4.70 6.60
CA ARG A 78 -7.62 3.52 6.92
C ARG A 78 -6.82 2.23 6.87
N ILE A 79 -5.97 2.07 5.85
CA ILE A 79 -5.07 0.91 5.77
C ILE A 79 -4.14 0.89 7.00
N TYR A 80 -3.54 2.03 7.34
CA TYR A 80 -2.56 2.11 8.43
C TYR A 80 -3.15 1.69 9.77
N ARG A 81 -4.40 2.07 10.08
CA ARG A 81 -5.10 1.66 11.31
C ARG A 81 -5.25 0.14 11.44
N LEU A 82 -5.41 -0.59 10.34
CA LEU A 82 -5.47 -2.05 10.33
C LEU A 82 -4.07 -2.66 10.32
N PHE A 83 -3.14 -2.05 9.59
CA PHE A 83 -1.77 -2.52 9.46
C PHE A 83 -0.98 -2.40 10.76
N GLU A 84 -1.19 -1.36 11.57
CA GLU A 84 -0.44 -1.12 12.80
C GLU A 84 -0.49 -2.30 13.80
N PRO A 85 -1.67 -2.84 14.16
CA PRO A 85 -1.73 -4.03 15.02
C PRO A 85 -1.20 -5.30 14.34
N ILE A 86 -1.41 -5.47 13.02
CA ILE A 86 -0.84 -6.60 12.26
C ILE A 86 0.69 -6.54 12.30
N ARG A 87 1.27 -5.36 12.13
CA ARG A 87 2.73 -5.19 12.17
C ARG A 87 3.32 -5.59 13.52
N ALA A 88 2.60 -5.35 14.61
CA ALA A 88 3.04 -5.77 15.94
C ALA A 88 3.08 -7.31 16.07
N SER A 89 2.22 -8.06 15.35
CA SER A 89 2.19 -9.52 15.38
C SER A 89 3.15 -10.20 14.40
N LEU A 90 3.63 -9.50 13.36
CA LEU A 90 4.53 -10.07 12.33
C LEU A 90 5.91 -10.50 12.85
N GLY A 91 6.30 -10.20 14.09
CA GLY A 91 7.62 -10.56 14.61
C GLY A 91 8.77 -9.98 13.75
N GLY A 92 10.02 -10.35 14.06
CA GLY A 92 11.19 -9.78 13.39
C GLY A 92 11.42 -10.19 11.92
N GLY A 93 10.50 -10.95 11.31
CA GLY A 93 10.74 -11.52 9.97
C GLY A 93 9.54 -12.12 9.23
N ASN A 94 8.31 -12.08 9.77
CA ASN A 94 7.17 -12.59 9.01
C ASN A 94 6.68 -11.55 7.99
N GLU A 95 6.23 -12.04 6.85
CA GLU A 95 5.60 -11.25 5.79
C GLU A 95 4.08 -11.31 5.89
N LEU A 96 3.41 -10.32 5.29
CA LEU A 96 1.96 -10.31 5.17
C LEU A 96 1.49 -11.47 4.29
N GLY A 97 0.55 -12.25 4.81
CA GLY A 97 -0.18 -13.27 4.07
C GLY A 97 -1.29 -12.69 3.19
N ALA A 98 -1.87 -13.54 2.34
CA ALA A 98 -2.91 -13.11 1.40
C ALA A 98 -4.16 -12.53 2.09
N SER A 99 -4.61 -13.14 3.18
CA SER A 99 -5.79 -12.67 3.92
C SER A 99 -5.57 -11.27 4.53
N GLU A 100 -4.39 -11.01 5.08
CA GLU A 100 -4.04 -9.70 5.63
C GLU A 100 -3.94 -8.66 4.51
N ILE A 101 -3.31 -8.99 3.38
CA ILE A 101 -3.25 -8.10 2.21
C ILE A 101 -4.67 -7.78 1.69
N ILE A 102 -5.56 -8.76 1.61
CA ILE A 102 -6.96 -8.55 1.19
C ILE A 102 -7.66 -7.57 2.14
N GLU A 103 -7.51 -7.76 3.46
CA GLU A 103 -8.10 -6.89 4.47
C GLU A 103 -7.60 -5.45 4.34
N LEU A 104 -6.28 -5.27 4.19
CA LEU A 104 -5.64 -3.98 4.01
C LEU A 104 -6.12 -3.28 2.71
N LEU A 105 -6.20 -4.00 1.59
CA LEU A 105 -6.64 -3.43 0.32
C LEU A 105 -8.12 -3.05 0.32
N LYS A 106 -8.99 -3.84 0.97
CA LYS A 106 -10.41 -3.50 1.15
C LYS A 106 -10.61 -2.21 1.95
N ALA A 107 -9.66 -1.85 2.82
CA ALA A 107 -9.72 -0.59 3.57
C ALA A 107 -9.52 0.66 2.68
N MET A 108 -8.98 0.50 1.47
CA MET A 108 -8.88 1.61 0.51
C MET A 108 -10.24 2.07 0.03
N MET A 109 -11.22 1.17 -0.08
CA MET A 109 -12.58 1.51 -0.45
C MET A 109 -13.20 2.45 0.58
N HIS A 110 -13.80 3.54 0.11
CA HIS A 110 -14.51 4.48 0.98
C HIS A 110 -15.68 3.75 1.67
N PRO A 111 -15.92 3.94 2.98
CA PRO A 111 -16.98 3.23 3.71
C PRO A 111 -18.37 3.37 3.10
N GLY A 112 -18.69 4.53 2.52
CA GLY A 112 -19.96 4.76 1.81
C GLY A 112 -20.06 4.10 0.42
N ARG A 113 -19.08 3.29 0.02
CA ARG A 113 -19.06 2.50 -1.23
C ARG A 113 -18.81 1.01 -0.95
N ARG A 114 -18.97 0.58 0.29
CA ARG A 114 -18.86 -0.82 0.71
C ARG A 114 -20.17 -1.57 0.52
#